data_AF-A0A929HUM9-F1
#
_entry.id   AF-A0A929HUM9-F1
#
_cell.length_a   1.000
_cell.length_b   1.000
_cell.length_c   1.000
_cell.angle_alpha   90.00
_cell.angle_beta   90.00
_cell.angle_gamma   90.00
#
_symmetry.space_group_name_H-M   'P 1'
#
loop_
_entity.id
_entity.type
_entity.pdbx_description
1 polymer ?
#
loop_
_entity_poly.entity_id
_entity_poly.type
_entity_poly.pdbx_seq_one_letter_code
_entity_poly.pdbx_strand_id
1 'polypeptide(L)'
;MTKTSRWLAFAGAMIFASVAQANWIEKSDVNAMLVLEASAEFSPEGVANQGLDKFDGEIMDLNPDVFQRSQDSDRALLKDMQKRLAKEQHPKIRQDLEILIQALEDGLESGEVNRSHLLPYY
;
A
#
# COMPACT_ATOMS: atom_id res chain seq x y z
N MET A 1 -31.04 55.72 -3.68
CA MET A 1 -30.26 54.74 -4.46
C MET A 1 -29.25 54.09 -3.52
N THR A 2 -29.58 52.95 -2.92
CA THR A 2 -28.66 52.19 -2.05
C THR A 2 -28.80 50.71 -2.41
N LYS A 3 -27.81 50.18 -3.14
CA LYS A 3 -27.72 48.75 -3.48
C LYS A 3 -26.63 48.16 -2.60
N THR A 4 -27.04 47.50 -1.52
CA THR A 4 -26.16 46.83 -0.57
C THR A 4 -25.70 45.46 -1.10
N SER A 5 -24.41 45.20 -0.92
CA SER A 5 -23.65 44.03 -1.36
C SER A 5 -24.19 42.71 -0.81
N ARG A 6 -24.42 41.73 -1.71
CA ARG A 6 -24.61 40.30 -1.38
C ARG A 6 -23.56 39.46 -2.13
N TRP A 7 -22.30 39.54 -1.72
CA TRP A 7 -21.23 38.66 -2.23
C TRP A 7 -20.18 38.43 -1.13
N LEU A 8 -20.54 37.69 -0.07
CA LEU A 8 -19.58 37.34 0.99
C LEU A 8 -19.89 36.00 1.67
N ALA A 9 -20.45 35.03 0.92
CA ALA A 9 -20.80 33.71 1.47
C ALA A 9 -20.23 32.52 0.66
N PHE A 10 -19.20 32.71 -0.18
CA PHE A 10 -18.60 31.61 -0.96
C PHE A 10 -17.15 31.25 -0.58
N ALA A 11 -16.48 32.01 0.28
CA ALA A 11 -15.06 31.78 0.59
C ALA A 11 -14.80 30.71 1.69
N GLY A 12 -15.82 30.29 2.45
CA GLY A 12 -15.63 29.37 3.58
C GLY A 12 -15.60 27.87 3.23
N ALA A 13 -16.11 27.48 2.06
CA ALA A 13 -16.28 26.06 1.71
C ALA A 13 -15.05 25.42 1.03
N MET A 14 -14.11 26.22 0.52
CA MET A 14 -12.94 25.67 -0.21
C MET A 14 -11.81 25.18 0.70
N ILE A 15 -11.74 25.61 1.96
CA ILE A 15 -10.64 25.26 2.87
C ILE A 15 -10.86 23.89 3.54
N PHE A 16 -12.11 23.47 3.74
CA PHE A 16 -12.41 22.17 4.37
C PHE A 16 -12.21 20.97 3.43
N ALA A 17 -12.44 21.16 2.14
CA ALA A 17 -12.24 20.10 1.15
C ALA A 17 -10.76 19.69 1.06
N SER A 18 -9.84 20.67 0.97
CA SER A 18 -8.41 20.41 0.77
C SER A 18 -7.75 19.65 1.92
N VAL A 19 -8.10 19.95 3.17
CA VAL A 19 -7.60 19.22 4.36
C VAL A 19 -8.10 17.77 4.39
N ALA A 20 -9.38 17.53 4.09
CA ALA A 20 -9.91 16.18 4.01
C ALA A 20 -9.29 15.39 2.83
N GLN A 21 -8.94 16.08 1.74
CA GLN A 21 -8.26 15.50 0.58
C GLN A 21 -6.79 15.13 0.82
N ALA A 22 -6.07 15.86 1.67
CA ALA A 22 -4.70 15.49 2.05
C ALA A 22 -4.66 14.25 2.95
N ASN A 23 -5.56 14.17 3.93
CA ASN A 23 -5.54 13.13 4.96
C ASN A 23 -5.76 11.70 4.41
N TRP A 24 -6.65 11.52 3.42
CA TRP A 24 -6.90 10.17 2.90
C TRP A 24 -5.72 9.61 2.08
N ILE A 25 -4.95 10.48 1.43
CA ILE A 25 -3.77 10.08 0.65
C ILE A 25 -2.70 9.56 1.61
N GLU A 26 -2.35 10.35 2.61
CA GLU A 26 -1.36 9.95 3.64
C GLU A 26 -1.75 8.62 4.30
N LYS A 27 -3.05 8.44 4.60
CA LYS A 27 -3.54 7.17 5.17
C LYS A 27 -3.49 6.01 4.18
N SER A 28 -3.69 6.25 2.88
CA SER A 28 -3.54 5.24 1.84
C SER A 28 -2.07 4.85 1.66
N ASP A 29 -1.18 5.84 1.59
CA ASP A 29 0.26 5.68 1.46
C ASP A 29 0.81 4.83 2.61
N VAL A 30 0.33 5.03 3.84
CA VAL A 30 0.71 4.18 4.99
C VAL A 30 0.35 2.71 4.75
N ASN A 31 -0.77 2.38 4.11
CA ASN A 31 -1.12 0.99 3.83
C ASN A 31 -0.23 0.41 2.72
N ALA A 32 0.02 1.16 1.65
CA ALA A 32 0.91 0.75 0.56
C ALA A 32 2.34 0.53 1.05
N MET A 33 2.82 1.41 1.92
CA MET A 33 4.16 1.32 2.51
C MET A 33 4.37 0.03 3.30
N LEU A 34 3.34 -0.50 3.98
CA LEU A 34 3.46 -1.78 4.70
C LEU A 34 3.72 -2.96 3.74
N VAL A 35 3.14 -2.94 2.55
CA VAL A 35 3.39 -3.96 1.51
C VAL A 35 4.79 -3.81 0.93
N LEU A 36 5.21 -2.59 0.64
CA LEU A 36 6.57 -2.34 0.13
C LEU A 36 7.64 -2.71 1.16
N GLU A 37 7.44 -2.40 2.44
CA GLU A 37 8.37 -2.76 3.50
C GLU A 37 8.46 -4.28 3.71
N ALA A 38 7.34 -5.00 3.68
CA ALA A 38 7.35 -6.46 3.75
C ALA A 38 8.06 -7.10 2.55
N SER A 39 7.89 -6.55 1.35
CA SER A 39 8.61 -7.00 0.15
C SER A 39 10.12 -6.73 0.26
N ALA A 40 10.49 -5.56 0.79
CA ALA A 40 11.89 -5.18 0.97
C ALA A 40 12.66 -6.07 1.96
N GLU A 41 11.98 -6.70 2.93
CA GLU A 41 12.61 -7.67 3.83
C GLU A 41 13.26 -8.84 3.07
N PHE A 42 12.71 -9.20 1.90
CA PHE A 42 13.21 -10.32 1.09
C PHE A 42 13.89 -9.87 -0.21
N SER A 43 13.44 -8.78 -0.83
CA SER A 43 13.98 -8.25 -2.10
C SER A 43 14.08 -6.72 -2.06
N PRO A 44 15.00 -6.16 -1.24
CA PRO A 44 15.14 -4.72 -1.04
C PRO A 44 15.52 -3.97 -2.32
N GLU A 45 16.29 -4.59 -3.22
CA GLU A 45 16.72 -3.96 -4.48
C GLU A 45 15.53 -3.65 -5.38
N GLY A 46 14.49 -4.49 -5.37
CA GLY A 46 13.27 -4.24 -6.13
C GLY A 46 12.50 -3.02 -5.61
N VAL A 47 12.53 -2.78 -4.30
CA VAL A 47 11.84 -1.66 -3.65
C VAL A 47 12.66 -0.38 -3.73
N ALA A 48 13.98 -0.47 -3.59
CA ALA A 48 14.92 0.62 -3.87
C ALA A 48 14.74 1.18 -5.29
N ASN A 49 14.64 0.31 -6.30
CA ASN A 49 14.39 0.70 -7.70
C ASN A 49 13.05 1.43 -7.91
N GLN A 50 12.11 1.33 -6.98
CA GLN A 50 10.84 2.08 -7.00
C GLN A 50 10.94 3.45 -6.32
N GLY A 51 12.14 3.87 -5.88
CA GLY A 51 12.42 5.18 -5.28
C GLY A 51 12.39 5.18 -3.75
N LEU A 52 12.54 4.03 -3.10
CA LEU A 52 12.63 3.93 -1.64
C LEU A 52 14.11 3.80 -1.22
N ASP A 53 14.82 4.92 -1.31
CA ASP A 53 16.28 5.04 -1.08
C ASP A 53 16.76 4.45 0.27
N LYS A 54 15.86 4.33 1.26
CA LYS A 54 16.19 3.70 2.56
C LYS A 54 16.67 2.25 2.42
N PHE A 55 16.36 1.58 1.31
CA PHE A 55 16.73 0.19 1.03
C PHE A 55 17.93 0.06 0.08
N ASP A 56 18.52 1.14 -0.43
CA ASP A 56 19.63 1.11 -1.40
C ASP A 56 20.86 0.33 -0.91
N GLY A 57 21.07 0.30 0.41
CA GLY A 57 22.21 -0.38 1.05
C GLY A 57 21.93 -1.82 1.46
N GLU A 58 20.72 -2.32 1.23
CA GLU A 58 20.28 -3.66 1.61
C GLU A 58 20.38 -4.63 0.43
N ILE A 59 20.46 -5.92 0.74
CA ILE A 59 20.62 -6.99 -0.26
C ILE A 59 19.58 -8.08 -0.05
N MET A 60 19.19 -8.74 -1.15
CA MET A 60 18.25 -9.85 -1.16
C MET A 60 18.57 -10.91 -0.10
N ASP A 61 17.53 -11.33 0.61
CA ASP A 61 17.64 -12.37 1.62
C ASP A 61 17.63 -13.76 0.97
N LEU A 62 18.76 -14.45 1.00
CA LEU A 62 18.91 -15.83 0.53
C LEU A 62 19.07 -16.86 1.66
N ASN A 63 18.69 -16.50 2.88
CA ASN A 63 18.72 -17.44 4.01
C ASN A 63 17.74 -18.61 3.78
N PRO A 64 17.94 -19.74 4.49
CA PRO A 64 17.10 -20.92 4.36
C PRO A 64 15.60 -20.62 4.39
N ASP A 65 14.85 -21.40 3.62
CA ASP A 65 13.39 -21.32 3.56
C ASP A 65 12.84 -19.94 3.17
N VAL A 66 13.61 -19.11 2.44
CA VAL A 66 13.18 -17.77 1.99
C VAL A 66 11.78 -17.77 1.37
N PHE A 67 11.46 -18.76 0.54
CA PHE A 67 10.12 -18.89 -0.04
C PHE A 67 9.04 -19.04 1.03
N GLN A 68 9.25 -19.91 2.02
CA GLN A 68 8.24 -20.13 3.06
C GLN A 68 8.11 -18.88 3.94
N ARG A 69 9.24 -18.23 4.27
CA ARG A 69 9.27 -17.00 5.06
C ARG A 69 8.56 -15.85 4.35
N SER A 70 8.79 -15.65 3.05
CA SER A 70 8.09 -14.61 2.29
C SER A 70 6.59 -14.90 2.18
N GLN A 71 6.21 -16.15 1.88
CA GLN A 71 4.80 -16.55 1.82
C GLN A 71 4.07 -16.39 3.17
N ASP A 72 4.75 -16.64 4.29
CA ASP A 72 4.18 -16.43 5.62
C ASP A 72 4.05 -14.94 5.97
N SER A 73 5.02 -14.11 5.55
CA SER A 73 4.93 -12.65 5.67
C SER A 73 3.73 -12.10 4.88
N ASP A 74 3.59 -12.49 3.61
CA ASP A 74 2.48 -12.08 2.74
C ASP A 74 1.12 -12.53 3.30
N ARG A 75 1.01 -13.77 3.81
CA ARG A 75 -0.22 -14.25 4.46
C ARG A 75 -0.56 -13.47 5.74
N ALA A 76 0.44 -13.06 6.51
CA ALA A 76 0.22 -12.24 7.70
C ALA A 76 -0.27 -10.84 7.30
N LEU A 77 0.35 -10.26 6.26
CA LEU A 77 0.00 -8.93 5.77
C LEU A 77 -1.38 -8.90 5.11
N LEU A 78 -1.74 -9.93 4.35
CA LEU A 78 -3.08 -10.10 3.77
C LEU A 78 -4.17 -10.05 4.85
N LYS A 79 -3.97 -10.77 5.95
CA LYS A 79 -4.89 -10.74 7.10
C LYS A 79 -4.96 -9.35 7.74
N ASP A 80 -3.86 -8.60 7.78
CA ASP A 80 -3.87 -7.23 8.30
C ASP A 80 -4.63 -6.27 7.36
N MET A 81 -4.37 -6.34 6.05
CA MET A 81 -5.07 -5.53 5.05
C MET A 81 -6.58 -5.80 5.04
N GLN A 82 -7.01 -7.07 5.15
CA GLN A 82 -8.42 -7.43 5.29
C GLN A 82 -9.05 -6.83 6.56
N LYS A 83 -8.33 -6.82 7.69
CA LYS A 83 -8.80 -6.19 8.95
C LYS A 83 -8.91 -4.67 8.81
N ARG A 84 -7.98 -4.03 8.07
CA ARG A 84 -8.04 -2.58 7.79
C ARG A 84 -9.23 -2.25 6.91
N LEU A 85 -9.45 -3.01 5.84
CA LEU A 85 -10.58 -2.83 4.92
C LEU A 85 -11.93 -2.95 5.65
N ALA A 86 -12.06 -3.88 6.59
CA ALA A 86 -13.28 -4.05 7.38
C ALA A 86 -13.62 -2.84 8.26
N LYS A 87 -12.63 -2.00 8.60
CA LYS A 87 -12.78 -0.81 9.47
C LYS A 87 -12.79 0.50 8.69
N GLU A 88 -12.37 0.49 7.43
CA GLU A 88 -12.24 1.69 6.62
C GLU A 88 -13.57 2.10 5.99
N GLN A 89 -13.87 3.40 6.04
CA GLN A 89 -15.10 3.99 5.53
C GLN A 89 -14.85 4.90 4.32
N HIS A 90 -13.64 5.44 4.18
CA HIS A 90 -13.31 6.32 3.07
C HIS A 90 -13.20 5.53 1.76
N PRO A 91 -14.02 5.82 0.73
CA PRO A 91 -14.17 4.97 -0.45
C PRO A 91 -12.86 4.76 -1.21
N LYS A 92 -11.99 5.78 -1.29
CA LYS A 92 -10.70 5.65 -1.99
C LYS A 92 -9.70 4.78 -1.23
N ILE A 93 -9.66 4.88 0.10
CA ILE A 93 -8.74 4.06 0.91
C ILE A 93 -9.20 2.61 0.87
N ARG A 94 -10.52 2.36 0.86
CA ARG A 94 -11.08 1.02 0.66
C ARG A 94 -10.65 0.43 -0.68
N GLN A 95 -10.78 1.21 -1.76
CA GLN A 95 -10.35 0.78 -3.09
C GLN A 95 -8.85 0.43 -3.12
N ASP A 96 -8.00 1.28 -2.55
CA ASP A 96 -6.56 1.04 -2.51
C ASP A 96 -6.24 -0.21 -1.65
N LEU A 97 -6.92 -0.39 -0.52
CA LEU A 97 -6.80 -1.62 0.29
C LEU A 97 -7.24 -2.88 -0.48
N GLU A 98 -8.31 -2.80 -1.27
CA GLU A 98 -8.75 -3.89 -2.14
C GLU A 98 -7.70 -4.24 -3.21
N ILE A 99 -7.04 -3.23 -3.78
CA ILE A 99 -5.93 -3.43 -4.74
C ILE A 99 -4.74 -4.12 -4.05
N LEU A 100 -4.36 -3.67 -2.85
CA LEU A 100 -3.25 -4.28 -2.10
C LEU A 100 -3.57 -5.72 -1.68
N ILE A 101 -4.81 -6.00 -1.29
CA ILE A 101 -5.29 -7.36 -0.99
C ILE A 101 -5.16 -8.25 -2.23
N GLN A 102 -5.67 -7.78 -3.38
CA GLN A 102 -5.59 -8.53 -4.62
C GLN A 102 -4.13 -8.79 -5.01
N ALA A 103 -3.24 -7.80 -4.90
CA ALA A 103 -1.82 -7.96 -5.21
C ALA A 103 -1.13 -9.02 -4.33
N LEU A 104 -1.48 -9.07 -3.03
CA LEU A 104 -0.98 -10.11 -2.12
C LEU A 104 -1.53 -11.49 -2.46
N GLU A 105 -2.82 -11.59 -2.79
CA GLU A 105 -3.46 -12.85 -3.21
C GLU A 105 -2.84 -13.38 -4.51
N ASP A 106 -2.68 -12.52 -5.52
CA ASP A 106 -2.03 -12.84 -6.80
C ASP A 106 -0.58 -13.26 -6.61
N GLY A 107 0.15 -12.59 -5.70
CA GLY A 107 1.54 -12.90 -5.37
C GLY A 107 1.69 -14.27 -4.69
N LEU A 108 0.81 -14.59 -3.73
CA LEU A 108 0.75 -15.90 -3.08
C LEU A 108 0.45 -17.01 -4.09
N GLU A 109 -0.58 -16.83 -4.92
CA GLU A 109 -0.95 -17.82 -5.95
C GLU A 109 0.19 -18.03 -6.96
N SER A 110 0.76 -16.93 -7.48
CA SER A 110 1.88 -16.98 -8.41
C SER A 110 3.11 -17.67 -7.81
N GLY A 111 3.37 -17.43 -6.52
CA GLY A 111 4.44 -18.09 -5.77
C GLY A 111 4.28 -19.61 -5.76
N GLU A 112 3.10 -20.11 -5.43
CA GLU A 112 2.79 -21.54 -5.39
C GLU A 112 2.84 -22.20 -6.78
N VAL A 113 2.29 -21.52 -7.80
CA VAL A 113 2.34 -21.99 -9.20
C VAL A 113 3.79 -22.08 -9.67
N ASN A 114 4.58 -21.02 -9.47
CA ASN A 114 5.99 -21.02 -9.86
C ASN A 114 6.79 -22.07 -9.11
N ARG A 115 6.55 -22.25 -7.80
CA ARG A 115 7.24 -23.28 -7.01
C ARG A 115 6.92 -24.69 -7.48
N SER A 116 5.70 -24.92 -7.97
CA SER A 116 5.24 -26.23 -8.45
C SER A 116 5.75 -26.58 -9.85
N HIS A 117 6.03 -25.57 -10.67
CA HIS A 117 6.28 -25.77 -12.11
C HIS A 117 7.64 -25.29 -12.60
N LEU A 118 8.34 -24.45 -11.83
CA LEU A 118 9.62 -23.85 -12.20
C LEU A 118 10.70 -24.19 -11.17
N LEU A 119 11.95 -24.13 -11.62
CA LEU A 119 13.09 -24.16 -10.70
C LEU A 119 13.25 -22.78 -10.05
N PRO A 120 13.62 -22.72 -8.75
CA PRO A 120 13.92 -21.44 -8.11
C PRO A 120 15.03 -20.70 -8.86
N TYR A 121 14.78 -19.42 -9.14
CA TYR A 121 15.75 -18.48 -9.67
C TYR A 121 15.77 -17.26 -8.75
N TYR A 122 16.99 -16.85 -8.38
CA TYR A 122 17.27 -15.73 -7.49
C TYR A 122 18.35 -14.87 -8.15
#